data_AF-A0A2V1C888-F1
#
_entry.id   AF-A0A2V1C888-F1
#
_cell.length_a   1.000
_cell.length_b   1.000
_cell.length_c   1.000
_cell.angle_alpha   90.00
_cell.angle_beta   90.00
_cell.angle_gamma   90.00
#
_symmetry.space_group_name_H-M   'P 1'
#
loop_
_entity.id
_entity.type
_entity.pdbx_description
1 polymer ?
#
loop_
_entity_poly.entity_id
_entity_poly.type
_entity_poly.pdbx_seq_one_letter_code
_entity_poly.pdbx_strand_id
1 'polypeptide(L)'
;MVWAIQAAEAIALVHEKRVIHCDVSVNNLFLDAKLNIKLCDFQGRLLRSDRSVKLVGLSSENVKASMPRADPNHADEKKDIFALGTAFYQIIEGCEPFPELDSFTQQEEIEERFVSGQFPAVRYAPLTAIIHKCWSGVYNSTNEVVNDLKLLQPL
;
A
#
# COMPACT_ATOMS: atom_id res chain seq x y z
N MET A 1 -0.56 12.77 8.87
CA MET A 1 -0.61 11.77 9.96
C MET A 1 -1.99 11.11 10.06
N VAL A 2 -3.07 11.85 10.33
CA VAL A 2 -4.42 11.26 10.51
C VAL A 2 -4.86 10.37 9.35
N TRP A 3 -4.74 10.82 8.10
CA TRP A 3 -5.11 10.01 6.94
C TRP A 3 -4.28 8.72 6.79
N ALA A 4 -2.97 8.77 7.10
CA ALA A 4 -2.13 7.59 7.04
C ALA A 4 -2.56 6.53 8.07
N ILE A 5 -2.88 6.96 9.29
CA ILE A 5 -3.41 6.07 10.35
C ILE A 5 -4.74 5.48 9.90
N GLN A 6 -5.69 6.30 9.44
CA GLN A 6 -7.01 5.82 9.02
C GLN A 6 -6.93 4.86 7.83
N ALA A 7 -6.06 5.12 6.86
CA ALA A 7 -5.85 4.21 5.73
C ALA A 7 -5.25 2.87 6.19
N ALA A 8 -4.23 2.89 7.07
CA ALA A 8 -3.66 1.68 7.63
C ALA A 8 -4.67 0.88 8.47
N GLU A 9 -5.47 1.55 9.30
CA GLU A 9 -6.53 0.92 10.11
C GLU A 9 -7.61 0.30 9.22
N ALA A 10 -7.99 0.97 8.12
CA ALA A 10 -8.93 0.41 7.15
C ALA A 10 -8.39 -0.87 6.52
N ILE A 11 -7.15 -0.88 6.04
CA ILE A 11 -6.52 -2.07 5.44
C ILE A 11 -6.34 -3.18 6.49
N ALA A 12 -5.95 -2.86 7.72
CA ALA A 12 -5.87 -3.84 8.81
C ALA A 12 -7.22 -4.52 9.08
N LEU A 13 -8.32 -3.76 9.07
CA LEU A 13 -9.67 -4.32 9.20
C LEU A 13 -10.04 -5.23 8.03
N VAL A 14 -9.66 -4.87 6.80
CA VAL A 14 -9.87 -5.70 5.60
C VAL A 14 -9.13 -7.03 5.71
N HIS A 15 -7.86 -6.99 6.13
CA HIS A 15 -7.03 -8.18 6.36
C HIS A 15 -7.62 -9.08 7.47
N GLU A 16 -8.15 -8.52 8.55
CA GLU A 16 -8.85 -9.27 9.62
C GLU A 16 -10.05 -10.06 9.07
N LYS A 17 -10.73 -9.51 8.05
CA LYS A 17 -11.84 -10.20 7.36
C LYS A 17 -11.36 -11.19 6.29
N ARG A 18 -10.04 -11.47 6.22
CA ARG A 18 -9.39 -12.36 5.24
C ARG A 18 -9.60 -11.90 3.80
N VAL A 19 -9.65 -10.59 3.61
CA VAL A 19 -9.67 -9.97 2.29
C VAL A 19 -8.29 -9.39 2.04
N ILE A 20 -7.72 -9.65 0.88
CA ILE A 20 -6.58 -8.90 0.33
C ILE A 20 -7.16 -7.89 -0.64
N HIS A 21 -6.88 -6.60 -0.50
CA HIS A 21 -7.50 -5.54 -1.29
C HIS A 21 -7.00 -5.54 -2.75
N CYS A 22 -5.71 -5.78 -2.95
CA CYS A 22 -5.00 -5.82 -4.24
C CYS A 22 -5.05 -4.55 -5.09
N ASP A 23 -5.59 -3.44 -4.57
CA ASP A 23 -5.71 -2.16 -5.28
C ASP A 23 -5.74 -0.98 -4.31
N VAL A 24 -4.79 -0.98 -3.37
CA VAL A 24 -4.64 0.12 -2.41
C VAL A 24 -4.02 1.31 -3.13
N SER A 25 -4.79 2.38 -3.31
CA SER A 25 -4.31 3.62 -3.93
C SER A 25 -5.07 4.82 -3.39
N VAL A 26 -4.54 6.03 -3.56
CA VAL A 26 -5.23 7.27 -3.16
C VAL A 26 -6.57 7.45 -3.87
N ASN A 27 -6.76 6.85 -5.05
CA ASN A 27 -8.02 6.89 -5.80
C ASN A 27 -9.13 6.07 -5.11
N ASN A 28 -8.75 5.09 -4.29
CA ASN A 28 -9.65 4.21 -3.54
C ASN A 28 -9.77 4.63 -2.06
N LEU A 29 -9.15 5.75 -1.66
CA LEU A 29 -9.23 6.34 -0.33
C LEU A 29 -10.05 7.64 -0.38
N PHE A 30 -11.36 7.50 -0.30
CA PHE A 30 -12.31 8.61 -0.36
C PHE A 30 -12.30 9.41 0.93
N LEU A 31 -12.73 10.67 0.87
CA LEU A 31 -12.92 11.53 2.04
C LEU A 31 -14.40 11.73 2.29
N ASP A 32 -14.84 11.50 3.53
CA ASP A 32 -16.18 11.90 3.97
C ASP A 32 -16.27 13.42 4.24
N ALA A 33 -17.47 13.90 4.61
CA ALA A 33 -17.71 15.33 4.88
C ALA A 33 -16.87 15.91 6.02
N LYS A 34 -16.24 15.07 6.85
CA LYS A 34 -15.34 15.46 7.93
C LYS A 34 -13.87 15.20 7.58
N LEU A 35 -13.57 14.92 6.31
CA LEU A 35 -12.24 14.58 5.80
C LEU A 35 -11.67 13.30 6.43
N ASN A 36 -12.50 12.34 6.83
CA ASN A 36 -12.01 11.01 7.21
C ASN A 36 -11.93 10.09 6.01
N ILE A 37 -10.93 9.22 6.01
CA ILE A 37 -10.74 8.22 4.98
C ILE A 37 -11.86 7.18 5.01
N LYS A 38 -12.37 6.85 3.82
CA LYS A 38 -13.26 5.71 3.53
C LYS A 38 -12.61 4.89 2.42
N LEU A 39 -12.30 3.64 2.73
CA LEU A 39 -11.79 2.69 1.75
C LEU A 39 -12.93 2.22 0.85
N CYS A 40 -12.68 2.19 -0.46
CA CYS A 40 -13.62 1.74 -1.48
C CYS A 40 -12.95 0.75 -2.45
N ASP A 41 -13.77 0.18 -3.32
CA ASP A 41 -13.37 -0.66 -4.45
C ASP A 41 -12.66 -1.99 -4.10
N PHE A 42 -13.44 -2.94 -3.62
CA PHE A 42 -12.98 -4.27 -3.17
C PHE A 42 -12.78 -5.25 -4.33
N GLN A 43 -11.84 -4.95 -5.24
CA GLN A 43 -11.53 -5.79 -6.40
C GLN A 43 -10.48 -6.88 -6.12
N GLY A 44 -10.13 -7.12 -4.86
CA GLY A 44 -9.10 -8.07 -4.49
C GLY A 44 -9.58 -9.50 -4.24
N ARG A 45 -9.02 -10.19 -3.24
CA ARG A 45 -9.25 -11.62 -2.99
C ARG A 45 -9.92 -11.86 -1.65
N LEU A 46 -10.91 -12.74 -1.62
CA LEU A 46 -11.44 -13.28 -0.37
C LEU A 46 -10.80 -14.64 -0.10
N LEU A 47 -10.29 -14.84 1.10
CA LEU A 47 -9.69 -16.10 1.53
C LEU A 47 -10.62 -16.90 2.44
N ARG A 48 -10.44 -18.22 2.44
CA ARG A 48 -11.08 -19.17 3.38
C ARG A 48 -10.33 -19.17 4.72
N SER A 49 -10.81 -19.97 5.68
CA SER A 49 -10.17 -20.11 7.00
C SER A 49 -8.80 -20.77 6.93
N ASP A 50 -8.57 -21.62 5.94
CA ASP A 50 -7.27 -22.24 5.64
C ASP A 50 -6.37 -21.35 4.77
N ARG A 51 -6.74 -20.08 4.56
CA ARG A 51 -6.08 -19.09 3.69
C ARG A 51 -6.05 -19.44 2.20
N SER A 52 -6.74 -20.49 1.76
CA SER A 52 -6.95 -20.74 0.34
C SER A 52 -7.87 -19.68 -0.28
N VAL A 53 -7.71 -19.42 -1.58
CA VAL A 53 -8.50 -18.42 -2.30
C VAL A 53 -9.95 -18.90 -2.44
N LYS A 54 -10.90 -18.12 -1.94
CA LYS A 54 -12.34 -18.34 -2.08
C LYS A 54 -12.92 -17.61 -3.30
N LEU A 55 -12.49 -16.37 -3.52
CA LEU A 55 -12.94 -15.50 -4.60
C LEU A 55 -11.76 -14.65 -5.08
N VAL A 56 -11.68 -14.44 -6.40
CA VAL A 56 -10.74 -13.52 -7.03
C VAL A 56 -11.54 -12.42 -7.72
N GLY A 57 -11.41 -11.19 -7.23
CA GLY A 57 -11.68 -9.99 -8.00
C GLY A 57 -10.50 -9.75 -8.94
N LEU A 58 -10.80 -9.39 -10.18
CA LEU A 58 -9.82 -9.20 -11.24
C LEU A 58 -9.13 -7.84 -11.08
N SER A 59 -8.39 -7.63 -10.00
CA SER A 59 -7.63 -6.40 -9.74
C SER A 59 -6.52 -6.19 -10.77
N SER A 60 -6.37 -4.97 -11.27
CA SER A 60 -5.22 -4.53 -12.06
C SER A 60 -4.46 -3.47 -11.29
N GLU A 61 -3.18 -3.69 -11.05
CA GLU A 61 -2.36 -2.77 -10.26
C GLU A 61 -1.53 -1.86 -11.17
N ASN A 62 -1.32 -0.63 -10.71
CA ASN A 62 -0.26 0.21 -11.24
C ASN A 62 1.10 -0.33 -10.74
N VAL A 63 2.08 -0.49 -11.65
CA VAL A 63 3.44 -0.95 -11.29
C VAL A 63 4.08 -0.11 -10.17
N LYS A 64 3.80 1.19 -10.12
CA LYS A 64 4.31 2.11 -9.09
C LYS A 64 3.78 1.82 -7.68
N ALA A 65 2.72 1.02 -7.57
CA ALA A 65 2.12 0.55 -6.32
C ALA A 65 2.14 -0.98 -6.19
N SER A 66 2.76 -1.70 -7.12
CA SER A 66 2.79 -3.15 -7.15
C SER A 66 4.10 -3.67 -6.56
N MET A 67 4.02 -4.51 -5.53
CA MET A 67 5.20 -5.14 -4.95
C MET A 67 5.87 -6.07 -5.98
N PRO A 68 7.18 -5.89 -6.29
CA PRO A 68 7.91 -6.80 -7.18
C PRO A 68 7.89 -8.24 -6.67
N ARG A 69 7.65 -9.20 -7.57
CA ARG A 69 7.44 -10.62 -7.22
C ARG A 69 7.69 -11.55 -8.39
N ALA A 70 8.03 -12.81 -8.07
CA ALA A 70 8.27 -13.85 -9.08
C ALA A 70 6.97 -14.35 -9.75
N ASP A 71 5.88 -14.48 -8.98
CA ASP A 71 4.56 -14.85 -9.51
C ASP A 71 3.64 -13.61 -9.55
N PRO A 72 3.29 -13.10 -10.74
CA PRO A 72 2.37 -11.97 -10.88
C PRO A 72 0.99 -12.20 -10.24
N ASN A 73 0.57 -13.46 -10.12
CA ASN A 73 -0.73 -13.83 -9.54
C ASN A 73 -0.70 -14.01 -8.02
N HIS A 74 0.49 -14.04 -7.41
CA HIS A 74 0.61 -14.08 -5.96
C HIS A 74 0.05 -12.81 -5.34
N ALA A 75 -0.77 -12.97 -4.30
CA ALA A 75 -1.39 -11.86 -3.58
C ALA A 75 -1.54 -12.24 -2.11
N ASP A 76 -0.88 -11.47 -1.26
CA ASP A 76 -0.92 -11.58 0.19
C ASP A 76 -1.04 -10.20 0.82
N GLU A 77 -1.04 -10.14 2.14
CA GLU A 77 -1.17 -8.89 2.89
C GLU A 77 0.03 -7.94 2.65
N LYS A 78 1.23 -8.45 2.33
CA LYS A 78 2.42 -7.63 2.08
C LYS A 78 2.27 -6.78 0.82
N LYS A 79 1.55 -7.30 -0.16
CA LYS A 79 1.17 -6.56 -1.37
C LYS A 79 0.38 -5.29 -1.05
N ASP A 80 -0.66 -5.41 -0.22
CA ASP A 80 -1.43 -4.24 0.22
C ASP A 80 -0.59 -3.29 1.06
N ILE A 81 0.33 -3.80 1.90
CA ILE A 81 1.23 -2.98 2.70
C ILE A 81 2.20 -2.18 1.82
N PHE A 82 2.73 -2.78 0.76
CA PHE A 82 3.58 -2.09 -0.21
C PHE A 82 2.81 -0.95 -0.89
N ALA A 83 1.62 -1.26 -1.41
CA ALA A 83 0.74 -0.30 -2.07
C ALA A 83 0.31 0.83 -1.11
N LEU A 84 0.09 0.51 0.17
CA LEU A 84 -0.16 1.47 1.24
C LEU A 84 1.04 2.41 1.46
N GLY A 85 2.26 1.90 1.39
CA GLY A 85 3.49 2.71 1.39
C GLY A 85 3.53 3.71 0.22
N THR A 86 3.15 3.26 -0.97
CA THR A 86 3.00 4.13 -2.15
C THR A 86 1.89 5.17 -1.95
N ALA A 87 0.75 4.80 -1.36
CA ALA A 87 -0.32 5.76 -1.07
C ALA A 87 0.13 6.83 -0.06
N PHE A 88 0.91 6.45 0.97
CA PHE A 88 1.51 7.41 1.91
C PHE A 88 2.49 8.34 1.21
N TYR A 89 3.34 7.81 0.32
CA TYR A 89 4.21 8.62 -0.51
C TYR A 89 3.41 9.66 -1.30
N GLN A 90 2.34 9.25 -1.97
CA GLN A 90 1.50 10.16 -2.77
C GLN A 90 0.79 11.22 -1.92
N ILE A 91 0.26 10.84 -0.77
CA ILE A 91 -0.36 11.80 0.18
C ILE A 91 0.67 12.83 0.65
N ILE A 92 1.89 12.37 0.96
CA ILE A 92 2.93 13.27 1.42
C ILE A 92 3.44 14.12 0.30
N GLU A 93 3.80 13.55 -0.85
CA GLU A 93 4.54 14.22 -1.93
C GLU A 93 3.65 14.98 -2.92
N GLY A 94 2.42 14.52 -3.13
CA GLY A 94 1.49 15.04 -4.13
C GLY A 94 1.68 14.44 -5.52
N CYS A 95 2.55 13.44 -5.67
CA CYS A 95 2.79 12.71 -6.92
C CYS A 95 3.11 11.23 -6.67
N GLU A 96 2.98 10.40 -7.70
CA GLU A 96 3.40 9.00 -7.69
C GLU A 96 4.93 8.87 -7.56
N PRO A 97 5.45 7.75 -7.00
CA PRO A 97 6.89 7.49 -7.02
C PRO A 97 7.39 7.39 -8.47
N PHE A 98 8.59 7.91 -8.70
CA PHE A 98 9.20 7.99 -10.04
C PHE A 98 8.30 8.72 -11.07
N PRO A 99 7.95 10.00 -10.81
CA PRO A 99 7.07 10.75 -11.71
C PRO A 99 7.66 10.95 -13.12
N GLU A 100 8.97 10.79 -13.28
CA GLU A 100 9.68 10.85 -14.55
C GLU A 100 9.54 9.59 -15.42
N LEU A 101 9.03 8.49 -14.85
CA LEU A 101 8.86 7.21 -15.55
C LEU A 101 7.39 6.96 -15.89
N ASP A 102 7.12 6.46 -17.09
CA ASP A 102 5.78 6.06 -17.50
C ASP A 102 5.44 4.63 -17.03
N SER A 103 4.27 4.48 -16.39
CA SER A 103 3.86 3.23 -15.75
C SER A 103 3.61 2.06 -16.72
N PHE A 104 3.44 2.32 -18.01
CA PHE A 104 3.14 1.29 -19.02
C PHE A 104 4.36 0.92 -19.86
N THR A 105 5.18 1.89 -20.21
CA THR A 105 6.32 1.71 -21.13
C THR A 105 7.64 1.48 -20.40
N GLN A 106 7.72 1.81 -19.11
CA GLN A 106 8.95 1.69 -18.31
C GLN A 106 8.76 0.83 -17.06
N GLN A 107 7.90 -0.20 -17.17
CA GLN A 107 7.57 -1.08 -16.05
C GLN A 107 8.80 -1.76 -15.44
N GLU A 108 9.69 -2.31 -16.27
CA GLU A 108 10.89 -3.03 -15.84
C GLU A 108 11.84 -2.13 -15.02
N GLU A 109 12.06 -0.89 -15.44
CA GLU A 109 12.88 0.10 -14.72
C GLU A 109 12.26 0.44 -13.35
N ILE A 110 10.94 0.63 -13.29
CA ILE A 110 10.24 0.91 -12.03
C ILE A 110 10.38 -0.26 -11.06
N GLU A 111 10.19 -1.49 -11.55
CA GLU A 111 10.35 -2.71 -10.75
C GLU A 111 11.80 -2.87 -10.27
N GLU A 112 12.79 -2.66 -11.14
CA GLU A 112 14.22 -2.77 -10.79
C GLU A 112 14.63 -1.77 -9.70
N ARG A 113 14.10 -0.54 -9.74
CA ARG A 113 14.34 0.45 -8.67
C ARG A 113 13.78 0.00 -7.34
N PHE A 114 12.57 -0.55 -7.31
CA PHE A 114 12.01 -1.09 -6.06
C PHE A 114 12.81 -2.30 -5.56
N VAL A 115 13.19 -3.23 -6.45
CA VAL A 115 13.99 -4.42 -6.09
C VAL A 115 15.37 -4.03 -5.55
N SER A 116 16.01 -3.03 -6.14
CA SER A 116 17.33 -2.54 -5.72
C SER A 116 17.28 -1.58 -4.52
N GLY A 117 16.09 -1.26 -3.99
CA GLY A 117 15.91 -0.34 -2.88
C GLY A 117 16.18 1.14 -3.23
N GLN A 118 16.16 1.48 -4.52
CA GLN A 118 16.31 2.85 -5.01
C GLN A 118 14.98 3.60 -4.88
N PHE A 119 14.62 3.95 -3.65
CA PHE A 119 13.39 4.66 -3.36
C PHE A 119 13.50 6.18 -3.57
N PRO A 120 12.44 6.86 -4.01
CA PRO A 120 12.43 8.31 -4.13
C PRO A 120 12.51 8.98 -2.76
N ALA A 121 13.06 10.20 -2.72
CA ALA A 121 13.14 10.97 -1.48
C ALA A 121 11.74 11.35 -0.96
N VAL A 122 11.59 11.36 0.37
CA VAL A 122 10.38 11.76 1.08
C VAL A 122 10.67 13.00 1.93
N ARG A 123 9.91 14.08 1.76
CA ARG A 123 10.13 15.38 2.43
C ARG A 123 9.84 15.36 3.92
N TYR A 124 8.98 14.45 4.38
CA TYR A 124 8.59 14.35 5.78
C TYR A 124 9.31 13.20 6.47
N ALA A 125 10.43 13.53 7.11
CA ALA A 125 11.36 12.57 7.73
C ALA A 125 10.70 11.51 8.64
N PRO A 126 9.69 11.82 9.48
CA PRO A 126 9.07 10.80 10.34
C PRO A 126 8.38 9.67 9.56
N LEU A 127 7.74 9.96 8.42
CA LEU A 127 7.07 8.93 7.62
C LEU A 127 8.01 8.23 6.63
N THR A 128 9.16 8.81 6.31
CA THR A 128 10.16 8.19 5.41
C THR A 128 10.51 6.77 5.85
N ALA A 129 10.76 6.56 7.15
CA ALA A 129 11.11 5.25 7.68
C ALA A 129 9.96 4.23 7.54
N ILE A 130 8.71 4.66 7.70
CA ILE A 130 7.54 3.79 7.56
C ILE A 130 7.32 3.43 6.10
N ILE A 131 7.40 4.40 5.19
CA ILE A 131 7.24 4.18 3.74
C ILE A 131 8.32 3.21 3.23
N HIS A 132 9.58 3.40 3.62
CA HIS A 132 10.66 2.50 3.21
C HIS A 132 10.45 1.09 3.77
N LYS A 133 10.00 0.94 5.03
CA LYS A 133 9.67 -0.38 5.59
C LYS A 133 8.52 -1.07 4.83
N CYS A 134 7.52 -0.32 4.37
CA CYS A 134 6.47 -0.82 3.49
C CYS A 134 7.06 -1.34 2.16
N TRP A 135 7.87 -0.53 1.47
CA TRP A 135 8.44 -0.91 0.17
C TRP A 135 9.47 -2.03 0.25
N SER A 136 10.24 -2.12 1.35
CA SER A 136 11.20 -3.20 1.57
C SER A 136 10.56 -4.49 2.12
N GLY A 137 9.24 -4.53 2.34
CA GLY A 137 8.54 -5.72 2.83
C GLY A 137 8.90 -6.13 4.26
N VAL A 138 9.35 -5.18 5.09
CA VAL A 138 9.79 -5.39 6.48
C VAL A 138 8.61 -5.78 7.37
N TYR A 139 7.46 -5.13 7.18
CA TYR A 139 6.26 -5.42 7.97
C TYR A 139 5.66 -6.78 7.58
N ASN A 140 5.20 -7.54 8.58
CA ASN A 140 4.51 -8.81 8.38
C ASN A 140 2.99 -8.68 8.45
N SER A 141 2.48 -7.57 8.98
CA SER A 141 1.05 -7.26 9.03
C SER A 141 0.80 -5.77 9.00
N THR A 142 -0.39 -5.36 8.55
CA THR A 142 -0.78 -3.95 8.53
C THR A 142 -0.89 -3.37 9.96
N ASN A 143 -1.13 -4.20 10.98
CA ASN A 143 -1.13 -3.78 12.37
C ASN A 143 0.24 -3.23 12.83
N GLU A 144 1.34 -3.78 12.32
CA GLU A 144 2.68 -3.24 12.61
C GLU A 144 2.84 -1.82 12.04
N VAL A 145 2.30 -1.58 10.83
CA VAL A 145 2.26 -0.24 10.21
C VAL A 145 1.45 0.73 11.07
N VAL A 146 0.26 0.32 11.54
CA VAL A 146 -0.60 1.12 12.42
C VAL A 146 0.13 1.49 13.71
N ASN A 147 0.81 0.53 14.33
CA ASN A 147 1.55 0.76 15.58
C ASN A 147 2.66 1.80 15.38
N ASP A 148 3.47 1.65 14.34
CA ASP A 148 4.55 2.60 14.05
C ASP A 148 4.02 4.00 13.71
N LEU A 149 2.90 4.10 12.99
CA LEU A 149 2.24 5.37 12.72
C LEU A 149 1.74 6.03 14.01
N LYS A 150 1.20 5.27 14.96
CA LYS A 150 0.72 5.81 16.24
C LYS A 150 1.86 6.31 17.13
N LEU A 151 3.03 5.68 17.07
CA LEU A 151 4.24 6.14 17.79
C LEU A 151 4.75 7.50 17.30
N LEU A 152 4.38 7.93 16.08
CA LEU A 152 4.73 9.24 15.54
C LEU A 152 3.76 10.36 15.95
N GLN A 153 2.63 10.05 16.61
CA GLN A 153 1.76 11.09 17.14
C GLN A 153 2.37 11.69 18.43
N PRO A 154 2.41 13.03 18.58
CA PRO A 154 2.70 13.62 19.87
C PRO A 154 1.65 13.15 20.89
N LEU A 155 2.10 12.81 22.10
CA LEU A 155 1.24 12.56 23.27
C LEU A 155 0.30 13.74 23.54
#